data_AF-A0A2T3AMB7-F1
#
_entry.id   AF-A0A2T3AMB7-F1
#
_cell.length_a   1.000
_cell.length_b   1.000
_cell.length_c   1.000
_cell.angle_alpha   90.00
_cell.angle_beta   90.00
_cell.angle_gamma   90.00
#
_symmetry.space_group_name_H-M   'P 1'
#
loop_
_entity.id
_entity.type
_entity.pdbx_description
1 polymer ?
#
loop_
_entity_poly.entity_id
_entity_poly.type
_entity_poly.pdbx_seq_one_letter_code
_entity_poly.pdbx_strand_id
1 'polypeptide(L)'
;MASLLVSALLAMASPVLAGPSSVMQARQSTDASTTNGTVTYSPVSANTSTETPDIFTPQYNATLPYSDSTTTSSSLVSVGLTTEHGNVLLESLTSVVSVSCAATGDSVSMVFDSAANLQAAYSEWSLFTHLLFTTNHMGDCDSEFERGFFVAESFTTDVESLTLIASAEKADLGSVA
;
A
#
# COMPACT_ATOMS: atom_id res chain seq x y z
N MET A 1 -11.49 -35.00 -62.44
CA MET A 1 -11.06 -36.11 -61.57
C MET A 1 -9.54 -36.10 -61.54
N ALA A 2 -8.95 -35.48 -60.51
CA ALA A 2 -7.50 -35.37 -60.36
C ALA A 2 -7.08 -36.19 -59.15
N SER A 3 -6.03 -36.98 -59.37
CA SER A 3 -5.57 -38.08 -58.54
C SER A 3 -4.11 -37.88 -58.17
N LEU A 4 -3.77 -38.38 -56.98
CA LEU A 4 -2.47 -38.91 -56.53
C LEU A 4 -1.27 -37.98 -56.27
N LEU A 5 -0.97 -37.91 -54.96
CA LEU A 5 0.33 -37.95 -54.28
C LEU A 5 1.60 -38.22 -55.12
N VAL A 6 2.66 -37.47 -54.81
CA VAL A 6 4.06 -37.88 -54.99
C VAL A 6 4.87 -37.48 -53.75
N SER A 7 5.58 -38.44 -53.18
CA SER A 7 6.71 -38.25 -52.26
C SER A 7 8.02 -38.36 -53.03
N ALA A 8 9.06 -37.61 -52.66
CA ALA A 8 10.45 -38.11 -52.61
C ALA A 8 11.42 -37.08 -51.97
N LEU A 9 12.34 -37.66 -51.21
CA LEU A 9 13.39 -37.14 -50.33
C LEU A 9 14.63 -36.65 -51.12
N LEU A 10 15.44 -35.74 -50.55
CA LEU A 10 16.91 -35.80 -50.68
C LEU A 10 17.62 -35.10 -49.51
N ALA A 11 18.56 -35.82 -48.91
CA ALA A 11 19.34 -35.49 -47.71
C ALA A 11 20.79 -35.11 -48.04
N MET A 12 21.39 -34.22 -47.27
CA MET A 12 22.83 -33.86 -47.20
C MET A 12 23.06 -33.35 -45.76
N ALA A 13 24.12 -33.56 -44.97
CA ALA A 13 25.42 -34.19 -45.08
C ALA A 13 25.94 -34.48 -43.63
N SER A 14 26.87 -35.42 -43.48
CA SER A 14 27.68 -35.70 -42.25
C SER A 14 28.95 -34.81 -42.23
N PRO A 15 29.83 -34.73 -41.18
CA PRO A 15 30.07 -35.71 -40.10
C PRO A 15 30.35 -35.18 -38.67
N VAL A 16 30.35 -36.15 -37.74
CA VAL A 16 30.85 -36.09 -36.36
C VAL A 16 32.35 -36.42 -36.34
N LEU A 17 33.17 -35.72 -35.54
CA LEU A 17 34.27 -36.33 -34.79
C LEU A 17 34.72 -35.45 -33.60
N ALA A 18 34.90 -36.11 -32.46
CA ALA A 18 35.10 -35.56 -31.12
C ALA A 18 36.58 -35.34 -30.74
N GLY A 19 36.80 -34.53 -29.71
CA GLY A 19 38.03 -34.52 -28.90
C GLY A 19 37.79 -33.83 -27.55
N PRO A 20 38.05 -34.48 -26.40
CA PRO A 20 37.84 -33.89 -25.08
C PRO A 20 39.13 -33.22 -24.57
N SER A 21 39.04 -31.97 -24.13
CA SER A 21 40.05 -31.37 -23.26
C SER A 21 39.36 -30.73 -22.07
N SER A 22 39.38 -31.45 -20.95
CA SER A 22 39.11 -30.89 -19.63
C SER A 22 40.17 -29.85 -19.31
N VAL A 23 39.77 -28.59 -19.18
CA VAL A 23 40.55 -27.60 -18.44
C VAL A 23 39.73 -27.21 -17.22
N MET A 24 40.29 -27.53 -16.05
CA MET A 24 39.80 -27.12 -14.75
C MET A 24 39.79 -25.60 -14.59
N GLN A 25 38.80 -25.14 -13.82
CA GLN A 25 38.75 -23.90 -13.04
C GLN A 25 39.14 -22.57 -13.71
N ALA A 26 38.13 -21.72 -13.85
CA ALA A 26 37.94 -20.69 -12.82
C ALA A 26 36.45 -20.64 -12.48
N ARG A 27 36.10 -21.04 -11.25
CA ARG A 27 34.87 -20.52 -10.65
C ARG A 27 35.11 -19.03 -10.53
N GLN A 28 34.56 -18.26 -11.45
CA GLN A 28 34.38 -16.83 -11.22
C GLN A 28 33.49 -16.76 -9.98
N SER A 29 34.14 -16.52 -8.84
CA SER A 29 33.50 -15.95 -7.68
C SER A 29 32.77 -14.73 -8.24
N THR A 30 31.45 -14.81 -8.37
CA THR A 30 30.64 -13.60 -8.45
C THR A 30 30.93 -12.87 -7.16
N ASP A 31 31.90 -11.97 -7.28
CA ASP A 31 32.19 -10.94 -6.31
C ASP A 31 30.82 -10.31 -6.02
N ALA A 32 30.28 -10.61 -4.84
CA ALA A 32 29.08 -9.97 -4.37
C ALA A 32 29.48 -8.52 -4.17
N SER A 33 29.34 -7.73 -5.24
CA SER A 33 29.43 -6.28 -5.21
C SER A 33 28.49 -5.84 -4.11
N THR A 34 29.07 -5.52 -2.95
CA THR A 34 28.35 -4.92 -1.85
C THR A 34 28.16 -3.47 -2.27
N THR A 35 27.19 -3.25 -3.16
CA THR A 35 26.66 -1.92 -3.39
C THR A 35 26.03 -1.51 -2.07
N ASN A 36 26.60 -0.50 -1.41
CA ASN A 36 25.91 0.25 -0.37
C ASN A 36 24.70 0.92 -1.03
N GLY A 37 23.61 0.16 -1.13
CA GLY A 37 22.35 0.61 -1.70
C GLY A 37 21.45 1.14 -0.60
N THR A 38 20.85 2.30 -0.83
CA THR A 38 19.73 2.78 -0.02
C THR A 38 18.47 2.13 -0.56
N VAL A 39 17.68 1.51 0.32
CA VAL A 39 16.33 1.03 0.00
C VAL A 39 15.34 2.07 0.51
N THR A 40 14.46 2.54 -0.38
CA THR A 40 13.34 3.41 -0.01
C THR A 40 12.12 2.53 0.21
N TYR A 41 11.46 2.73 1.35
CA TYR A 41 10.23 2.02 1.68
C TYR A 41 9.03 2.93 1.47
N SER A 42 7.93 2.36 1.00
CA SER A 42 6.66 3.05 0.82
C SER A 42 5.58 2.37 1.65
N PRO A 43 4.62 3.15 2.20
CA PRO A 43 3.44 2.61 2.84
C PRO A 43 2.69 1.66 1.91
N VAL A 44 2.17 0.56 2.47
CA VAL A 44 1.20 -0.29 1.79
C VAL A 44 -0.04 -0.43 2.66
N SER A 45 -1.21 -0.69 2.06
CA SER A 45 -2.44 -0.79 2.85
C SER A 45 -2.37 -1.94 3.86
N ALA A 46 -2.80 -1.65 5.09
CA ALA A 46 -2.92 -2.65 6.16
C ALA A 46 -4.02 -3.69 5.88
N ASN A 47 -4.98 -3.39 5.00
CA ASN A 47 -6.03 -4.32 4.60
C ASN A 47 -5.87 -4.70 3.12
N THR A 48 -5.54 -5.97 2.85
CA THR A 48 -5.45 -6.51 1.48
C THR A 48 -6.71 -7.25 1.04
N SER A 49 -7.75 -7.32 1.88
CA SER A 49 -8.96 -8.11 1.64
C SER A 49 -10.20 -7.23 1.58
N THR A 50 -10.82 -7.17 0.40
CA THR A 50 -12.10 -6.47 0.16
C THR A 50 -13.30 -7.18 0.76
N GLU A 51 -13.13 -8.35 1.38
CA GLU A 51 -14.22 -9.11 2.01
C GLU A 51 -14.37 -8.85 3.51
N THR A 52 -13.41 -8.13 4.10
CA THR A 52 -13.46 -7.80 5.53
C THR A 52 -14.33 -6.55 5.72
N PRO A 53 -15.37 -6.59 6.55
CA PRO A 53 -16.17 -5.41 6.82
C PRO A 53 -15.32 -4.33 7.47
N ASP A 54 -15.62 -3.08 7.15
CA ASP A 54 -14.96 -1.93 7.74
C ASP A 54 -15.19 -1.88 9.25
N ILE A 55 -14.09 -1.63 9.98
CA ILE A 55 -14.11 -1.45 11.43
C ILE A 55 -13.96 0.04 11.69
N PHE A 56 -15.06 0.71 12.00
CA PHE A 56 -15.05 2.13 12.34
C PHE A 56 -14.57 2.40 13.78
N THR A 57 -14.58 1.40 14.66
CA THR A 57 -14.13 1.56 16.05
C THR A 57 -12.64 1.85 16.12
N PRO A 58 -12.24 3.01 16.68
CA PRO A 58 -10.85 3.38 16.81
C PRO A 58 -10.04 2.37 17.63
N GLN A 59 -8.80 2.11 17.22
CA GLN A 59 -7.88 1.18 17.87
C GLN A 59 -6.68 1.94 18.45
N TYR A 60 -6.20 1.58 19.64
CA TYR A 60 -5.02 2.21 20.23
C TYR A 60 -3.69 1.58 19.78
N ASN A 61 -3.77 0.47 19.05
CA ASN A 61 -2.62 -0.22 18.51
C ASN A 61 -2.86 -0.51 17.03
N ALA A 62 -1.86 -0.23 16.21
CA ALA A 62 -1.90 -0.46 14.78
C ALA A 62 -0.60 -1.10 14.30
N THR A 63 -0.68 -1.84 13.21
CA THR A 63 0.48 -2.29 12.46
C THR A 63 0.48 -1.57 11.12
N LEU A 64 1.57 -0.86 10.83
CA LEU A 64 1.75 -0.09 9.62
C LEU A 64 2.73 -0.84 8.70
N PRO A 65 2.24 -1.52 7.66
CA PRO A 65 3.11 -2.23 6.75
C PRO A 65 3.74 -1.28 5.72
N TYR A 66 4.99 -1.60 5.37
CA TYR A 66 5.79 -0.95 4.35
C TYR A 66 6.38 -1.99 3.40
N SER A 67 6.54 -1.63 2.13
CA SER A 67 7.20 -2.42 1.09
C SER A 67 8.32 -1.61 0.45
N ASP A 68 9.25 -2.28 -0.23
CA ASP A 68 10.21 -1.59 -1.11
C ASP A 68 9.42 -0.79 -2.16
N SER A 69 9.74 0.48 -2.34
CA SER A 69 9.02 1.38 -3.27
C SER A 69 9.04 0.88 -4.73
N THR A 70 9.96 -0.02 -5.07
CA THR A 70 10.08 -0.65 -6.39
C THR A 70 9.28 -1.95 -6.53
N THR A 71 8.71 -2.50 -5.45
CA THR A 71 7.96 -3.76 -5.46
C THR A 71 6.61 -3.62 -4.75
N THR A 72 5.52 -4.06 -5.40
CA THR A 72 4.16 -3.70 -5.00
C THR A 72 3.40 -4.78 -4.23
N SER A 73 4.03 -5.89 -3.82
CA SER A 73 3.26 -7.12 -3.56
C SER A 73 3.42 -7.75 -2.18
N SER A 74 4.36 -7.33 -1.34
CA SER A 74 4.53 -7.91 -0.01
C SER A 74 5.14 -6.92 0.97
N SER A 75 4.49 -6.72 2.13
CA SER A 75 5.08 -5.99 3.24
C SER A 75 6.42 -6.64 3.63
N LEU A 76 7.49 -5.86 3.58
CA LEU A 76 8.83 -6.27 3.98
C LEU A 76 9.14 -5.83 5.41
N VAL A 77 8.51 -4.74 5.85
CA VAL A 77 8.67 -4.14 7.17
C VAL A 77 7.30 -3.85 7.76
N SER A 78 7.13 -4.14 9.04
CA SER A 78 5.93 -3.79 9.80
C SER A 78 6.34 -2.93 10.99
N VAL A 79 5.72 -1.76 11.09
CA VAL A 79 5.92 -0.83 12.21
C VAL A 79 4.75 -0.95 13.16
N GLY A 80 5.02 -1.28 14.43
CA GLY A 80 4.02 -1.22 15.48
C GLY A 80 3.82 0.23 15.93
N LEU A 81 2.58 0.66 16.02
CA LEU A 81 2.19 1.97 16.51
C LEU A 81 1.23 1.79 17.70
N THR A 82 1.58 2.37 18.83
CA THR A 82 0.72 2.51 20.01
C THR A 82 0.48 4.00 20.22
N THR A 83 -0.75 4.41 20.49
CA THR A 83 -1.14 5.83 20.50
C THR A 83 -1.91 6.20 21.74
N GLU A 84 -1.85 7.47 22.16
CA GLU A 84 -2.67 7.98 23.28
C GLU A 84 -4.13 8.22 22.86
N HIS A 85 -4.36 8.45 21.57
CA HIS A 85 -5.69 8.64 20.99
C HIS A 85 -6.16 7.37 20.28
N GLY A 86 -7.47 7.17 20.17
CA GLY A 86 -8.00 6.12 19.29
C GLY A 86 -7.54 6.39 17.86
N ASN A 87 -6.99 5.41 17.17
CA ASN A 87 -6.48 5.52 15.81
C ASN A 87 -7.42 4.83 14.81
N VAL A 88 -7.64 5.49 13.68
CA VAL A 88 -8.34 4.96 12.52
C VAL A 88 -7.38 4.99 11.33
N LEU A 89 -7.05 3.82 10.81
CA LEU A 89 -6.29 3.67 9.57
C LEU A 89 -7.24 3.87 8.40
N LEU A 90 -7.27 5.06 7.82
CA LEU A 90 -8.20 5.38 6.72
C LEU A 90 -7.98 4.47 5.50
N GLU A 91 -6.73 4.06 5.28
CA GLU A 91 -6.34 3.11 4.23
C GLU A 91 -6.95 1.71 4.36
N SER A 92 -7.44 1.37 5.55
CA SER A 92 -8.00 0.04 5.85
C SER A 92 -9.51 -0.02 5.65
N LEU A 93 -10.15 1.14 5.47
CA LEU A 93 -11.57 1.30 5.27
C LEU A 93 -11.89 1.23 3.78
N THR A 94 -12.49 0.13 3.35
CA THR A 94 -12.91 -0.08 1.96
C THR A 94 -14.05 0.83 1.55
N SER A 95 -14.81 1.36 2.51
CA SER A 95 -15.89 2.33 2.29
C SER A 95 -15.39 3.75 2.07
N VAL A 96 -14.14 4.07 2.39
CA VAL A 96 -13.55 5.39 2.11
C VAL A 96 -13.02 5.42 0.68
N VAL A 97 -13.74 6.11 -0.19
CA VAL A 97 -13.46 6.22 -1.63
C VAL A 97 -12.30 7.18 -1.89
N SER A 98 -12.23 8.27 -1.13
CA SER A 98 -11.14 9.23 -1.22
C SER A 98 -10.93 9.96 0.10
N VAL A 99 -9.70 10.40 0.29
CA VAL A 99 -9.29 11.30 1.37
C VAL A 99 -8.66 12.53 0.74
N SER A 100 -8.91 13.70 1.30
CA SER A 100 -8.24 14.94 0.94
C SER A 100 -7.94 15.74 2.19
N CYS A 101 -6.75 16.32 2.24
CA CYS A 101 -6.30 17.12 3.36
C CYS A 101 -6.12 18.56 2.93
N ALA A 102 -6.53 19.50 3.78
CA ALA A 102 -6.28 20.91 3.51
C ALA A 102 -4.77 21.17 3.43
N ALA A 103 -4.34 22.06 2.52
CA ALA A 103 -2.92 22.42 2.36
C ALA A 103 -2.30 22.99 3.65
N THR A 104 -3.12 23.55 4.52
CA THR A 104 -2.79 24.05 5.86
C THR A 104 -2.61 22.94 6.90
N GLY A 105 -3.05 21.71 6.61
CA GLY A 105 -2.96 20.57 7.51
C GLY A 105 -3.96 20.62 8.68
N ASP A 106 -4.98 21.48 8.60
CA ASP A 106 -5.97 21.76 9.66
C ASP A 106 -7.33 21.04 9.44
N SER A 107 -7.45 20.25 8.37
CA SER A 107 -8.67 19.52 8.03
C SER A 107 -8.38 18.27 7.21
N VAL A 108 -9.17 17.21 7.46
CA VAL A 108 -9.20 15.97 6.66
C VAL A 108 -10.65 15.72 6.21
N SER A 109 -10.84 15.55 4.91
CA SER A 109 -12.13 15.24 4.28
C SER A 109 -12.10 13.81 3.75
N MET A 110 -13.13 13.04 4.05
CA MET A 110 -13.27 11.64 3.65
C MET A 110 -14.58 11.44 2.92
N VAL A 111 -14.53 10.92 1.70
CA VAL A 111 -15.73 10.58 0.91
C VAL A 111 -16.04 9.11 1.10
N PHE A 112 -17.26 8.79 1.48
CA PHE A 112 -17.74 7.43 1.67
C PHE A 112 -18.52 6.90 0.47
N ASP A 113 -18.53 5.59 0.30
CA ASP A 113 -19.26 4.89 -0.76
C ASP A 113 -20.79 4.89 -0.57
N SER A 114 -21.26 5.18 0.65
CA SER A 114 -22.67 5.09 1.03
C SER A 114 -23.00 5.95 2.25
N ALA A 115 -24.26 6.39 2.33
CA ALA A 115 -24.77 7.13 3.48
C ALA A 115 -24.76 6.30 4.78
N ALA A 116 -24.89 4.97 4.67
CA ALA A 116 -24.84 4.08 5.83
C ALA A 116 -23.44 4.06 6.45
N ASN A 117 -22.39 3.95 5.64
CA ASN A 117 -21.00 3.96 6.11
C ASN A 117 -20.60 5.33 6.64
N LEU A 118 -21.00 6.43 5.98
CA LEU A 118 -20.82 7.79 6.50
C LEU A 118 -21.45 7.93 7.89
N GLN A 119 -22.71 7.51 8.06
CA GLN A 119 -23.41 7.62 9.34
C GLN A 119 -22.78 6.73 10.41
N ALA A 120 -22.34 5.52 10.08
CA ALA A 120 -21.68 4.62 11.01
C ALA A 120 -20.36 5.21 11.51
N ALA A 121 -19.51 5.69 10.58
CA ALA A 121 -18.26 6.38 10.91
C ALA A 121 -18.51 7.60 11.80
N TYR A 122 -19.43 8.50 11.42
CA TYR A 122 -19.75 9.69 12.22
C TYR A 122 -20.24 9.34 13.62
N SER A 123 -21.13 8.35 13.74
CA SER A 123 -21.71 7.96 15.03
C SER A 123 -20.65 7.38 15.99
N GLU A 124 -19.65 6.70 15.46
CA GLU A 124 -18.56 6.12 16.24
C GLU A 124 -17.49 7.16 16.58
N TRP A 125 -17.03 7.92 15.58
CA TRP A 125 -15.89 8.83 15.72
C TRP A 125 -16.22 10.07 16.54
N SER A 126 -17.45 10.57 16.46
CA SER A 126 -17.91 11.74 17.24
C SER A 126 -17.99 11.50 18.76
N LEU A 127 -17.80 10.26 19.21
CA LEU A 127 -17.69 9.92 20.63
C LEU A 127 -16.32 10.26 21.23
N PHE A 128 -15.32 10.52 20.38
CA PHE A 128 -13.94 10.78 20.79
C PHE A 128 -13.66 12.28 20.75
N THR A 129 -13.00 12.79 21.79
CA THR A 129 -12.54 14.19 21.84
C THR A 129 -11.34 14.42 20.94
N HIS A 130 -10.47 13.40 20.83
CA HIS A 130 -9.33 13.38 19.93
C HIS A 130 -9.26 12.01 19.28
N LEU A 131 -9.06 12.01 17.97
CA LEU A 131 -8.94 10.80 17.17
C LEU A 131 -7.74 10.94 16.25
N LEU A 132 -6.87 9.95 16.21
CA LEU A 132 -5.80 9.91 15.23
C LEU A 132 -6.32 9.31 13.92
N PHE A 133 -6.21 10.05 12.82
CA PHE A 133 -6.30 9.50 11.48
C PHE A 133 -4.91 9.22 10.93
N THR A 134 -4.72 8.00 10.44
CA THR A 134 -3.52 7.61 9.71
C THR A 134 -3.85 7.36 8.25
N THR A 135 -3.12 8.02 7.35
CA THR A 135 -3.24 7.86 5.88
C THR A 135 -1.95 7.27 5.32
N ASN A 136 -2.01 6.68 4.13
CA ASN A 136 -0.85 6.15 3.40
C ASN A 136 -0.62 6.87 2.08
N HIS A 137 -0.65 8.20 2.09
CA HIS A 137 -0.69 9.01 0.88
C HIS A 137 -2.02 8.92 0.12
N MET A 138 -3.14 8.66 0.81
CA MET A 138 -4.46 8.74 0.19
C MET A 138 -4.80 10.21 -0.07
N GLY A 139 -4.70 10.62 -1.34
CA GLY A 139 -4.94 12.00 -1.75
C GLY A 139 -3.70 12.87 -1.60
N ASP A 140 -3.86 14.04 -0.97
CA ASP A 140 -2.85 15.10 -0.83
C ASP A 140 -2.36 15.29 0.62
N CYS A 141 -2.49 14.24 1.44
CA CYS A 141 -2.31 14.32 2.89
C CYS A 141 -0.86 14.32 3.39
N ASP A 142 0.09 13.86 2.59
CA ASP A 142 1.47 13.71 3.00
C ASP A 142 2.44 13.73 1.81
N SER A 143 3.73 13.71 2.11
CA SER A 143 4.81 13.62 1.13
C SER A 143 4.79 12.26 0.44
N GLU A 144 5.35 12.19 -0.78
CA GLU A 144 5.55 10.91 -1.45
C GLU A 144 6.30 9.93 -0.53
N PHE A 145 5.72 8.75 -0.31
CA PHE A 145 6.22 7.66 0.54
C PHE A 145 6.13 7.86 2.06
N GLU A 146 5.36 8.84 2.53
CA GLU A 146 5.10 9.03 3.95
C GLU A 146 3.67 8.63 4.33
N ARG A 147 3.44 8.47 5.63
CA ARG A 147 2.09 8.34 6.18
C ARG A 147 1.72 9.67 6.83
N GLY A 148 0.57 10.20 6.48
CA GLY A 148 -0.02 11.33 7.18
C GLY A 148 -0.62 10.90 8.52
N PHE A 149 -0.36 11.69 9.55
CA PHE A 149 -0.96 11.55 10.88
C PHE A 149 -1.70 12.84 11.21
N PHE A 150 -2.96 12.73 11.60
CA PHE A 150 -3.81 13.88 11.87
C PHE A 150 -4.61 13.67 13.15
N VAL A 151 -4.47 14.56 14.14
CA VAL A 151 -5.24 14.51 15.37
C VAL A 151 -6.52 15.32 15.15
N ALA A 152 -7.64 14.63 14.96
CA ALA A 152 -8.96 15.20 14.75
C ALA A 152 -9.68 15.50 16.06
N GLU A 153 -10.35 16.65 16.13
CA GLU A 153 -11.05 17.13 17.32
C GLU A 153 -12.56 17.29 17.13
N SER A 154 -13.01 17.57 15.91
CA SER A 154 -14.42 17.76 15.61
C SER A 154 -14.79 17.26 14.23
N PHE A 155 -16.04 16.84 14.07
CA PHE A 155 -16.53 16.18 12.87
C PHE A 155 -17.83 16.82 12.39
N THR A 156 -17.94 16.97 11.08
CA THR A 156 -19.15 17.39 10.39
C THR A 156 -19.39 16.48 9.19
N THR A 157 -20.63 16.43 8.71
CA THR A 157 -21.01 15.57 7.58
C THR A 157 -21.78 16.36 6.54
N ASP A 158 -21.49 16.11 5.28
CA ASP A 158 -22.32 16.48 4.13
C ASP A 158 -22.90 15.21 3.51
N VAL A 159 -24.20 15.01 3.72
CA VAL A 159 -24.92 13.80 3.28
C VAL A 159 -25.12 13.79 1.76
N GLU A 160 -25.12 14.94 1.09
CA GLU A 160 -25.30 14.99 -0.37
C GLU A 160 -24.04 14.50 -1.10
N SER A 161 -22.87 14.89 -0.62
CA SER A 161 -21.58 14.47 -1.17
C SER A 161 -21.00 13.21 -0.52
N LEU A 162 -21.69 12.64 0.48
CA LEU A 162 -21.22 11.53 1.31
C LEU A 162 -19.87 11.82 2.01
N THR A 163 -19.65 13.07 2.40
CA THR A 163 -18.36 13.52 2.95
C THR A 163 -18.43 13.69 4.46
N LEU A 164 -17.43 13.16 5.17
CA LEU A 164 -17.13 13.51 6.55
C LEU A 164 -15.93 14.46 6.57
N ILE A 165 -16.08 15.61 7.20
CA ILE A 165 -15.01 16.59 7.36
C ILE A 165 -14.63 16.64 8.82
N ALA A 166 -13.37 16.35 9.10
CA ALA A 166 -12.77 16.46 10.41
C ALA A 166 -11.88 17.71 10.48
N SER A 167 -12.08 18.54 11.50
CA SER A 167 -11.04 19.50 11.89
C SER A 167 -9.96 18.71 12.60
N ALA A 168 -8.72 18.84 12.13
CA ALA A 168 -7.62 18.03 12.60
C ALA A 168 -6.29 18.74 12.44
N GLU A 169 -5.35 18.54 13.35
CA GLU A 169 -3.98 19.07 13.21
C GLU A 169 -3.06 17.98 12.67
N LYS A 170 -2.29 18.30 11.63
CA LYS A 170 -1.21 17.42 11.16
C LYS A 170 -0.16 17.24 12.25
N ALA A 171 0.14 15.98 12.55
CA ALA A 171 1.04 15.60 13.62
C ALA A 171 2.24 14.80 13.08
N ASP A 172 3.34 14.83 13.82
CA ASP A 172 4.48 13.95 13.58
C ASP A 172 4.30 12.64 14.35
N LEU A 173 4.84 11.54 13.85
CA LEU A 173 4.76 10.23 14.51
C LEU A 173 5.23 10.28 15.98
N GLY A 174 6.31 11.01 16.27
CA GLY A 174 6.85 11.13 17.63
C GLY A 174 5.99 11.96 18.60
N SER A 175 4.93 12.60 18.11
CA SER A 175 3.97 13.36 18.93
C SER A 175 2.70 12.59 19.24
N VAL A 176 2.46 11.47 18.55
CA VAL A 176 1.24 10.65 18.67
C VAL A 176 1.53 9.23 19.17
N ALA A 177 2.81 8.88 19.40
CA ALA A 177 3.31 7.57 19.77
C ALA A 177 4.07 7.57 21.12
#